data_AF-A0A6G1J0E6-F1
#
_entry.id   AF-A0A6G1J0E6-F1
#
_cell.length_a   1.000
_cell.length_b   1.000
_cell.length_c   1.000
_cell.angle_alpha   90.00
_cell.angle_beta   90.00
_cell.angle_gamma   90.00
#
_symmetry.space_group_name_H-M   'P 1'
#
loop_
_entity.id
_entity.type
_entity.pdbx_description
1 polymer ?
#
loop_
_entity_poly.entity_id
_entity_poly.type
_entity_poly.pdbx_seq_one_letter_code
_entity_poly.pdbx_strand_id
1 'polypeptide(L)'
;MPCGLTALPTELLHLVAAEAGVAAIKNLRLTCRNLDYCMVHPLAKDISQNKKLYPTHESCVEWLELLSAPWASTIDNITVVGETHRQHPYGFEWAWEHVYNGNEDSVDNANYTVINEIESSHIEAADRAQQFVTAGTYRAMLSTVLRKMPALRTITIQNRLGRDEHILGWTGLEHLRLLSGFGTIDYHDVFYGNWRYDSDYKMVTIDTDEYGETVQYVSSTGPQAAFRDDLDAVIEELNNRRKACGINDVNLIFKA
;
A
#
# COMPACT_ATOMS: atom_id res chain seq x y z
N MET A 1 21.53 37.07 -21.71
CA MET A 1 21.10 36.80 -20.32
C MET A 1 20.01 35.75 -20.38
N PRO A 2 20.01 34.71 -19.53
CA PRO A 2 18.83 33.87 -19.40
C PRO A 2 17.68 34.75 -18.89
N CYS A 3 16.58 34.75 -19.62
CA CYS A 3 15.35 35.47 -19.28
C CYS A 3 14.20 34.45 -19.19
N GLY A 4 13.28 34.66 -18.25
CA GLY A 4 12.14 33.76 -18.01
C GLY A 4 12.38 32.74 -16.90
N LEU A 5 11.49 31.74 -16.81
CA LEU A 5 11.41 30.77 -15.70
C LEU A 5 12.75 30.04 -15.45
N THR A 6 13.55 29.78 -16.49
CA THR A 6 14.83 29.07 -16.40
C THR A 6 15.95 29.88 -15.75
N ALA A 7 15.75 31.17 -15.51
CA ALA A 7 16.67 32.04 -14.79
C ALA A 7 16.40 32.08 -13.28
N LEU A 8 15.31 31.46 -12.82
CA LEU A 8 15.00 31.36 -11.40
C LEU A 8 15.97 30.40 -10.70
N PRO A 9 16.38 30.69 -9.46
CA PRO A 9 17.04 29.71 -8.60
C PRO A 9 16.23 28.43 -8.45
N THR A 10 16.93 27.31 -8.29
CA THR A 10 16.34 25.96 -8.15
C THR A 10 15.32 25.91 -7.01
N GLU A 11 15.54 26.65 -5.94
CA GLU A 11 14.64 26.73 -4.78
C GLU A 11 13.28 27.33 -5.16
N LEU A 12 13.27 28.39 -5.98
CA LEU A 12 12.03 28.98 -6.47
C LEU A 12 11.33 28.08 -7.48
N LEU A 13 12.10 27.37 -8.31
CA LEU A 13 11.56 26.36 -9.22
C LEU A 13 10.92 25.20 -8.46
N HIS A 14 11.50 24.75 -7.36
CA HIS A 14 10.90 23.73 -6.50
C HIS A 14 9.60 24.20 -5.85
N LEU A 15 9.50 25.47 -5.44
CA LEU A 15 8.26 26.04 -4.90
C LEU A 15 7.15 26.08 -5.96
N VAL A 16 7.49 26.53 -7.18
CA VAL A 16 6.54 26.49 -8.31
C VAL A 16 6.10 25.06 -8.61
N ALA A 17 7.02 24.09 -8.53
CA ALA A 17 6.72 22.69 -8.73
C ALA A 17 5.85 22.10 -7.62
N ALA A 18 6.00 22.54 -6.36
CA ALA A 18 5.18 22.07 -5.25
C ALA A 18 3.70 22.47 -5.39
N GLU A 19 3.42 23.61 -6.03
CA GLU A 19 2.07 24.05 -6.35
C GLU A 19 1.56 23.47 -7.68
N ALA A 20 2.44 22.88 -8.48
CA ALA A 20 2.11 22.30 -9.78
C ALA A 20 1.78 20.82 -9.63
N GLY A 21 0.67 20.35 -10.22
CA GLY A 21 0.37 18.92 -10.25
C GLY A 21 1.39 18.11 -11.07
N VAL A 22 1.46 16.80 -10.83
CA VAL A 22 2.38 15.84 -11.50
C VAL A 22 2.43 16.01 -13.02
N ALA A 23 1.28 16.18 -13.66
CA ALA A 23 1.18 16.34 -15.11
C ALA A 23 1.92 17.59 -15.59
N ALA A 24 1.78 18.71 -14.88
CA ALA A 24 2.48 19.95 -15.19
C ALA A 24 3.99 19.81 -14.97
N ILE A 25 4.42 19.16 -13.88
CA ILE A 25 5.83 18.89 -13.61
C ILE A 25 6.44 18.02 -14.73
N LYS A 26 5.76 16.95 -15.14
CA LYS A 26 6.20 16.10 -16.27
C LYS A 26 6.36 16.90 -17.57
N ASN A 27 5.40 17.78 -17.86
CA ASN A 27 5.48 18.62 -19.06
C ASN A 27 6.62 19.66 -18.97
N LEU A 28 6.83 20.27 -17.80
CA LEU A 28 7.93 21.22 -17.57
C LEU A 28 9.30 20.57 -17.79
N ARG A 29 9.48 19.30 -17.40
CA ARG A 29 10.72 18.55 -17.65
C ARG A 29 11.05 18.43 -19.13
N LEU A 30 10.05 18.32 -20.00
CA LEU A 30 10.24 18.18 -21.44
C LEU A 30 10.62 19.49 -22.15
N THR A 31 10.50 20.64 -21.47
CA THR A 31 10.76 21.94 -22.09
C THR A 31 12.25 22.24 -22.27
N CYS A 32 13.08 21.93 -21.28
CA CYS A 32 14.53 22.11 -21.36
C CYS A 32 15.27 21.30 -20.29
N ARG A 33 16.58 21.07 -20.50
CA ARG A 33 17.43 20.29 -19.57
C ARG A 33 17.53 20.87 -18.17
N ASN A 34 17.50 22.20 -18.03
CA ASN A 34 17.57 22.84 -16.71
C ASN A 34 16.31 22.51 -15.89
N LEU A 35 15.14 22.66 -16.51
CA LEU A 35 13.87 22.30 -15.89
C LEU A 35 13.75 20.80 -15.68
N ASP A 36 14.26 19.95 -16.59
CA ASP A 36 14.34 18.51 -16.34
C ASP A 36 15.07 18.22 -15.02
N TYR A 37 16.28 18.76 -14.86
CA TYR A 37 17.09 18.60 -13.66
C TYR A 37 16.41 19.13 -12.39
N CYS A 38 15.89 20.36 -12.41
CA CYS A 38 15.24 20.98 -11.26
C CYS A 38 13.92 20.28 -10.87
N MET A 39 13.21 19.67 -11.82
CA MET A 39 11.90 19.08 -11.57
C MET A 39 11.96 17.60 -11.14
N VAL A 40 13.14 16.94 -11.24
CA VAL A 40 13.29 15.54 -10.79
C VAL A 40 12.89 15.39 -9.33
N HIS A 41 13.38 16.26 -8.46
CA HIS A 41 13.15 16.16 -7.02
C HIS A 41 11.69 16.43 -6.61
N PRO A 42 11.02 17.50 -7.10
CA PRO A 42 9.59 17.70 -6.87
C PRO A 42 8.73 16.55 -7.39
N LEU A 43 8.98 16.05 -8.60
CA LEU A 43 8.25 14.93 -9.18
C LEU A 43 8.40 13.67 -8.33
N ALA A 44 9.63 13.41 -7.88
CA ALA A 44 9.95 12.29 -7.00
C ALA A 44 9.24 12.38 -5.64
N LYS A 45 9.21 13.57 -5.03
CA LYS A 45 8.50 13.80 -3.77
C LYS A 45 7.01 13.52 -3.94
N ASP A 46 6.39 14.00 -5.01
CA ASP A 46 4.98 13.73 -5.28
C ASP A 46 4.71 12.23 -5.50
N ILE A 47 5.52 11.55 -6.32
CA ILE A 47 5.39 10.10 -6.56
C ILE A 47 5.51 9.31 -5.26
N SER A 48 6.48 9.65 -4.40
CA SER A 48 6.70 8.93 -3.14
C SER A 48 5.61 9.23 -2.09
N GLN A 49 5.09 10.45 -2.02
CA GLN A 49 3.99 10.80 -1.11
C GLN A 49 2.68 10.08 -1.44
N ASN A 50 2.43 9.83 -2.71
CA ASN A 50 1.22 9.14 -3.18
C ASN A 50 1.38 7.61 -3.26
N LYS A 51 2.60 7.09 -3.10
CA LYS A 51 2.86 5.64 -3.12
C LYS A 51 2.74 5.07 -1.71
N LYS A 52 2.10 3.90 -1.61
CA LYS A 52 1.95 3.16 -0.35
C LYS A 52 2.84 1.93 -0.37
N LEU A 53 3.30 1.51 0.80
CA LEU A 53 4.04 0.28 1.00
C LEU A 53 3.09 -0.80 1.53
N TYR A 54 2.84 -1.83 0.72
CA TYR A 54 2.06 -2.99 1.12
C TYR A 54 2.98 -4.09 1.67
N PRO A 55 2.46 -4.98 2.53
CA PRO A 55 3.19 -6.14 3.06
C PRO A 55 3.35 -7.27 2.05
N THR A 56 3.74 -6.92 0.81
CA THR A 56 3.98 -7.87 -0.27
C THR A 56 5.40 -7.70 -0.78
N HIS A 57 5.94 -8.80 -1.34
CA HIS A 57 7.28 -8.80 -1.91
C HIS A 57 7.37 -7.79 -3.06
N GLU A 58 6.37 -7.76 -3.93
CA GLU A 58 6.28 -6.88 -5.08
C GLU A 58 6.31 -5.40 -4.66
N SER A 59 5.52 -5.03 -3.65
CA SER A 59 5.51 -3.66 -3.16
C SER A 59 6.87 -3.25 -2.58
N CYS A 60 7.54 -4.13 -1.83
CA CYS A 60 8.89 -3.88 -1.33
C CYS A 60 9.91 -3.71 -2.46
N VAL A 61 9.85 -4.56 -3.50
CA VAL A 61 10.75 -4.45 -4.67
C VAL A 61 10.55 -3.13 -5.38
N GLU A 62 9.31 -2.76 -5.70
CA GLU A 62 9.02 -1.49 -6.38
C GLU A 62 9.51 -0.27 -5.58
N TRP A 63 9.41 -0.32 -4.24
CA TRP A 63 9.97 0.71 -3.38
C TRP A 63 11.49 0.74 -3.43
N LEU A 64 12.17 -0.41 -3.40
CA LEU A 64 13.63 -0.47 -3.50
C LEU A 64 14.14 0.05 -4.85
N GLU A 65 13.42 -0.24 -5.94
CA GLU A 65 13.69 0.32 -7.26
C GLU A 65 13.51 1.84 -7.28
N LEU A 66 12.41 2.34 -6.71
CA LEU A 66 12.17 3.78 -6.58
C LEU A 66 13.29 4.46 -5.77
N LEU A 67 13.74 3.80 -4.71
CA LEU A 67 14.80 4.24 -3.80
C LEU A 67 16.22 4.00 -4.32
N SER A 68 16.37 3.51 -5.55
CA SER A 68 17.67 3.50 -6.25
C SER A 68 18.04 4.89 -6.77
N ALA A 69 17.06 5.79 -6.87
CA ALA A 69 17.27 7.12 -7.40
C ALA A 69 17.93 8.08 -6.38
N PRO A 70 18.71 9.09 -6.82
CA PRO A 70 19.44 9.99 -5.92
C PRO A 70 18.56 10.77 -4.92
N TRP A 71 17.29 11.01 -5.28
CA TRP A 71 16.33 11.74 -4.47
C TRP A 71 15.71 10.90 -3.33
N ALA A 72 15.97 9.60 -3.25
CA ALA A 72 15.49 8.74 -2.16
C ALA A 72 15.79 9.31 -0.76
N SER A 73 16.91 10.02 -0.65
CA SER A 73 17.37 10.67 0.57
C SER A 73 16.45 11.77 1.11
N THR A 74 15.50 12.26 0.30
CA THR A 74 14.65 13.41 0.64
C THR A 74 13.23 13.01 1.01
N ILE A 75 12.91 11.72 0.97
CA ILE A 75 11.62 11.19 1.43
C ILE A 75 11.59 11.29 2.95
N ASP A 76 10.64 12.08 3.46
CA ASP A 76 10.46 12.36 4.89
C ASP A 76 9.19 11.71 5.48
N ASN A 77 8.35 11.12 4.65
CA ASN A 77 7.13 10.44 5.06
C ASN A 77 6.89 9.20 4.19
N ILE A 78 6.25 8.20 4.76
CA ILE A 78 5.78 7.00 4.04
C ILE A 78 4.46 6.53 4.66
N THR A 79 3.57 6.02 3.80
CA THR A 79 2.37 5.31 4.24
C THR A 79 2.58 3.82 4.08
N VAL A 80 2.45 3.06 5.16
CA VAL A 80 2.51 1.60 5.16
C VAL A 80 1.10 1.07 5.39
N VAL A 81 0.66 0.16 4.54
CA VAL A 81 -0.66 -0.47 4.64
C VAL A 81 -0.55 -1.68 5.56
N GLY A 82 -1.42 -1.76 6.56
CA GLY A 82 -1.46 -2.85 7.54
C GLY A 82 -2.21 -4.10 7.07
N GLU A 83 -2.76 -4.06 5.86
CA GLU A 83 -3.54 -5.15 5.26
C GLU A 83 -2.73 -5.92 4.21
N THR A 84 -2.94 -7.24 4.18
CA THR A 84 -2.31 -8.18 3.24
C THR A 84 -3.37 -9.06 2.59
N HIS A 85 -3.02 -9.75 1.50
CA HIS A 85 -3.88 -10.74 0.84
C HIS A 85 -4.34 -11.81 1.83
N ARG A 86 -5.59 -12.26 1.72
CA ARG A 86 -6.19 -13.15 2.71
C ARG A 86 -7.03 -14.26 2.08
N GLN A 87 -6.93 -15.47 2.62
CA GLN A 87 -7.87 -16.55 2.29
C GLN A 87 -9.17 -16.40 3.09
N HIS A 88 -10.30 -16.60 2.40
CA HIS A 88 -11.61 -16.62 3.04
C HIS A 88 -11.79 -17.87 3.91
N PRO A 89 -12.25 -17.74 5.17
CA PRO A 89 -12.35 -18.86 6.08
C PRO A 89 -13.48 -19.86 5.74
N TYR A 90 -14.50 -19.44 4.98
CA TYR A 90 -15.70 -20.25 4.68
C TYR A 90 -15.85 -20.61 3.19
N GLY A 91 -14.81 -20.38 2.37
CA GLY A 91 -14.91 -20.51 0.92
C GLY A 91 -15.50 -19.27 0.25
N PHE A 92 -15.26 -19.13 -1.05
CA PHE A 92 -15.53 -17.89 -1.81
C PHE A 92 -16.94 -17.84 -2.42
N GLU A 93 -17.60 -19.00 -2.55
CA GLU A 93 -18.93 -19.13 -3.17
C GLU A 93 -19.95 -18.17 -2.53
N TRP A 94 -19.97 -18.06 -1.20
CA TRP A 94 -20.92 -17.21 -0.48
C TRP A 94 -20.66 -15.70 -0.69
N ALA A 95 -19.38 -15.30 -0.80
CA ALA A 95 -19.01 -13.90 -1.01
C ALA A 95 -19.42 -13.43 -2.42
N TRP A 96 -19.22 -14.28 -3.44
CA TRP A 96 -19.69 -13.99 -4.79
C TRP A 96 -21.21 -14.05 -4.90
N GLU A 97 -21.87 -14.99 -4.23
CA GLU A 97 -23.33 -15.07 -4.18
C GLU A 97 -23.95 -13.78 -3.64
N HIS A 98 -23.45 -13.21 -2.54
CA HIS A 98 -23.94 -11.93 -2.02
C HIS A 98 -23.78 -10.78 -3.03
N VAL A 99 -22.64 -10.77 -3.71
CA VAL A 99 -22.26 -9.75 -4.66
C VAL A 99 -23.12 -9.78 -5.94
N TYR A 100 -23.53 -10.97 -6.39
CA TYR A 100 -24.44 -11.14 -7.52
C TYR A 100 -25.93 -11.02 -7.12
N ASN A 101 -26.33 -11.57 -5.97
CA ASN A 101 -27.70 -11.46 -5.45
C ASN A 101 -28.10 -10.01 -5.18
N GLY A 102 -27.16 -9.15 -4.77
CA GLY A 102 -27.40 -7.72 -4.57
C GLY A 102 -27.60 -6.91 -5.85
N ASN A 103 -27.25 -7.46 -7.02
CA ASN A 103 -27.27 -6.75 -8.31
C ASN A 103 -28.32 -7.28 -9.29
N GLU A 104 -29.21 -8.20 -8.88
CA GLU A 104 -30.21 -8.88 -9.74
C GLU A 104 -29.62 -9.63 -10.95
N ASP A 105 -28.29 -9.78 -11.01
CA ASP A 105 -27.58 -10.51 -12.07
C ASP A 105 -27.35 -11.96 -11.65
N SER A 106 -27.71 -12.91 -12.51
CA SER A 106 -27.44 -14.34 -12.27
C SER A 106 -26.00 -14.69 -12.70
N VAL A 107 -25.26 -15.38 -11.83
CA VAL A 107 -23.95 -15.94 -12.20
C VAL A 107 -24.14 -16.96 -13.33
N ASP A 108 -23.65 -16.66 -14.53
CA ASP A 108 -23.63 -17.63 -15.62
C ASP A 108 -22.43 -18.60 -15.49
N ASN A 109 -22.45 -19.71 -16.24
CA ASN A 109 -21.36 -20.69 -16.22
C ASN A 109 -20.00 -20.12 -16.70
N ALA A 110 -20.00 -19.04 -17.49
CA ALA A 110 -18.76 -18.39 -17.93
C ALA A 110 -18.14 -17.56 -16.79
N ASN A 111 -18.94 -16.85 -16.01
CA ASN A 111 -18.53 -16.16 -14.79
C ASN A 111 -17.97 -17.13 -13.76
N TYR A 112 -18.55 -18.32 -13.59
CA TYR A 112 -18.00 -19.33 -12.67
C TYR A 112 -16.55 -19.71 -13.02
N THR A 113 -16.21 -19.82 -14.31
CA THR A 113 -14.84 -20.14 -14.71
C THR A 113 -13.89 -18.99 -14.38
N VAL A 114 -14.29 -17.75 -14.69
CA VAL A 114 -13.50 -16.55 -14.40
C VAL A 114 -13.34 -16.34 -12.88
N ILE A 115 -14.39 -16.58 -12.10
CA ILE A 115 -14.39 -16.51 -10.64
C ILE A 115 -13.38 -17.51 -10.07
N ASN A 116 -13.42 -18.77 -10.50
CA ASN A 116 -12.48 -19.80 -10.04
C ASN A 116 -11.02 -19.46 -10.37
N GLU A 117 -10.76 -18.85 -11.54
CA GLU A 117 -9.42 -18.38 -11.92
C GLU A 117 -8.94 -17.23 -11.04
N ILE A 118 -9.81 -16.24 -10.78
CA ILE A 118 -9.53 -15.13 -9.87
C ILE A 118 -9.24 -15.67 -8.47
N GLU A 119 -10.09 -16.56 -7.96
CA GLU A 119 -9.94 -17.15 -6.63
C GLU A 119 -8.64 -17.94 -6.49
N SER A 120 -8.33 -18.79 -7.46
CA SER A 120 -7.07 -19.55 -7.46
C SER A 120 -5.88 -18.59 -7.41
N SER A 121 -5.89 -17.53 -8.23
CA SER A 121 -4.86 -16.49 -8.19
C SER A 121 -4.77 -15.78 -6.83
N HIS A 122 -5.91 -15.50 -6.19
CA HIS A 122 -5.97 -14.87 -4.87
C HIS A 122 -5.39 -15.75 -3.77
N ILE A 123 -5.80 -17.02 -3.74
CA ILE A 123 -5.33 -18.02 -2.77
C ILE A 123 -3.81 -18.12 -2.83
N GLU A 124 -3.25 -18.26 -4.04
CA GLU A 124 -1.81 -18.31 -4.23
C GLU A 124 -1.12 -17.02 -3.77
N ALA A 125 -1.72 -15.85 -4.03
CA ALA A 125 -1.16 -14.58 -3.58
C ALA A 125 -1.20 -14.42 -2.06
N ALA A 126 -2.29 -14.85 -1.42
CA ALA A 126 -2.43 -14.89 0.03
C ALA A 126 -1.40 -15.83 0.66
N ASP A 127 -1.21 -17.03 0.10
CA ASP A 127 -0.18 -17.97 0.55
C ASP A 127 1.23 -17.38 0.44
N ARG A 128 1.56 -16.77 -0.71
CA ARG A 128 2.86 -16.11 -0.90
C ARG A 128 3.07 -14.97 0.10
N ALA A 129 2.06 -14.13 0.30
CA ALA A 129 2.14 -13.01 1.23
C ALA A 129 2.30 -13.49 2.68
N GLN A 130 1.58 -14.54 3.08
CA GLN A 130 1.72 -15.15 4.40
C GLN A 130 3.12 -15.75 4.59
N GLN A 131 3.65 -16.47 3.60
CA GLN A 131 5.01 -17.01 3.65
C GLN A 131 6.06 -15.89 3.75
N PHE A 132 5.88 -14.81 2.98
CA PHE A 132 6.79 -13.66 2.97
C PHE A 132 6.90 -12.99 4.35
N VAL A 133 5.76 -12.84 5.05
CA VAL A 133 5.72 -12.30 6.41
C VAL A 133 6.25 -13.31 7.43
N THR A 134 5.74 -14.54 7.44
CA THR A 134 6.11 -15.55 8.46
C THR A 134 7.57 -15.98 8.40
N ALA A 135 8.20 -15.96 7.21
CA ALA A 135 9.62 -16.22 7.05
C ALA A 135 10.53 -15.06 7.51
N GLY A 136 9.96 -13.92 7.94
CA GLY A 136 10.70 -12.71 8.32
C GLY A 136 11.33 -11.95 7.14
N THR A 137 11.00 -12.34 5.90
CA THR A 137 11.51 -11.69 4.69
C THR A 137 10.95 -10.28 4.58
N TYR A 138 9.67 -10.10 4.95
CA TYR A 138 9.06 -8.78 5.05
C TYR A 138 9.86 -7.84 5.96
N ARG A 139 10.14 -8.24 7.21
CA ARG A 139 10.98 -7.46 8.15
C ARG A 139 12.31 -7.03 7.53
N ALA A 140 13.00 -7.95 6.86
CA ALA A 140 14.30 -7.68 6.26
C ALA A 140 14.21 -6.65 5.11
N MET A 141 13.22 -6.80 4.22
CA MET A 141 12.99 -5.87 3.12
C MET A 141 12.52 -4.50 3.62
N LEU A 142 11.59 -4.48 4.58
CA LEU A 142 11.11 -3.25 5.21
C LEU A 142 12.27 -2.47 5.85
N SER A 143 13.13 -3.14 6.62
CA SER A 143 14.34 -2.52 7.19
C SER A 143 15.23 -1.92 6.08
N THR A 144 15.37 -2.61 4.95
CA THR A 144 16.17 -2.14 3.81
C THR A 144 15.54 -0.92 3.12
N VAL A 145 14.22 -0.92 2.92
CA VAL A 145 13.44 0.21 2.36
C VAL A 145 13.60 1.43 3.24
N LEU A 146 13.32 1.31 4.54
CA LEU A 146 13.36 2.45 5.46
C LEU A 146 14.79 2.98 5.68
N ARG A 147 15.82 2.12 5.63
CA ARG A 147 17.23 2.55 5.68
C ARG A 147 17.64 3.40 4.48
N LYS A 148 17.02 3.22 3.32
CA LYS A 148 17.26 4.04 2.13
C LYS A 148 16.58 5.42 2.20
N MET A 149 15.78 5.68 3.24
CA MET A 149 15.12 6.97 3.50
C MET A 149 15.70 7.65 4.76
N PRO A 150 16.94 8.19 4.71
CA PRO A 150 17.57 8.81 5.88
C PRO A 150 16.79 10.01 6.43
N ALA A 151 16.07 10.75 5.59
CA ALA A 151 15.25 11.89 6.02
C ALA A 151 13.88 11.51 6.58
N LEU A 152 13.52 10.22 6.64
CA LEU A 152 12.19 9.76 7.08
C LEU A 152 11.87 10.24 8.50
N ARG A 153 10.75 10.94 8.67
CA ARG A 153 10.27 11.48 9.96
C ARG A 153 8.96 10.85 10.40
N THR A 154 8.10 10.50 9.45
CA THR A 154 6.74 10.02 9.75
C THR A 154 6.45 8.73 9.00
N ILE A 155 5.92 7.75 9.74
CA ILE A 155 5.35 6.53 9.17
C ILE A 155 3.88 6.56 9.52
N THR A 156 3.05 6.71 8.49
CA THR A 156 1.59 6.62 8.62
C THR A 156 1.20 5.17 8.41
N ILE A 157 0.41 4.61 9.33
CA ILE A 157 -0.14 3.27 9.13
C ILE A 157 -1.57 3.42 8.65
N GLN A 158 -1.83 2.90 7.45
CA GLN A 158 -3.17 2.77 6.94
C GLN A 158 -3.69 1.38 7.32
N ASN A 159 -4.59 1.35 8.31
CA ASN A 159 -5.14 0.09 8.81
C ASN A 159 -6.19 -0.55 7.89
N ARG A 160 -6.70 0.19 6.88
CA ARG A 160 -7.70 -0.29 5.92
C ARG A 160 -7.38 0.16 4.52
N LEU A 161 -7.52 -0.71 3.53
CA LEU A 161 -7.51 -0.32 2.13
C LEU A 161 -8.62 0.72 1.85
N GLY A 162 -8.33 1.65 0.94
CA GLY A 162 -9.37 2.48 0.35
C GLY A 162 -10.32 1.63 -0.49
N ARG A 163 -11.55 2.11 -0.69
CA ARG A 163 -12.61 1.38 -1.44
C ARG A 163 -12.16 0.90 -2.82
N ASP A 164 -11.40 1.72 -3.53
CA ASP A 164 -10.90 1.43 -4.89
C ASP A 164 -9.42 0.99 -4.88
N GLU A 165 -8.89 0.63 -3.71
CA GLU A 165 -7.49 0.26 -3.53
C GLU A 165 -7.31 -1.26 -3.56
N HIS A 166 -6.33 -1.71 -4.33
CA HIS A 166 -5.98 -3.12 -4.41
C HIS A 166 -4.54 -3.34 -3.97
N ILE A 167 -4.32 -4.41 -3.21
CA ILE A 167 -2.99 -4.85 -2.83
C ILE A 167 -2.25 -5.35 -4.07
N LEU A 168 -1.03 -4.86 -4.27
CA LEU A 168 -0.16 -5.28 -5.38
C LEU A 168 0.26 -6.75 -5.23
N GLY A 169 0.57 -7.39 -6.37
CA GLY A 169 1.24 -8.69 -6.39
C GLY A 169 0.37 -9.91 -6.72
N TRP A 170 -0.83 -9.71 -7.28
CA TRP A 170 -1.66 -10.80 -7.78
C TRP A 170 -2.31 -10.46 -9.11
N THR A 171 -2.45 -11.48 -9.97
CA THR A 171 -2.86 -11.35 -11.38
C THR A 171 -4.38 -11.40 -11.57
N GLY A 172 -5.13 -11.75 -10.51
CA GLY A 172 -6.60 -11.83 -10.56
C GLY A 172 -7.30 -10.51 -10.91
N LEU A 173 -6.65 -9.36 -10.66
CA LEU A 173 -7.23 -8.04 -10.98
C LEU A 173 -7.52 -7.84 -12.47
N GLU A 174 -6.72 -8.43 -13.35
CA GLU A 174 -6.93 -8.34 -14.80
C GLU A 174 -8.15 -9.17 -15.23
N HIS A 175 -8.38 -10.29 -14.55
CA HIS A 175 -9.47 -11.23 -14.82
C HIS A 175 -10.82 -10.71 -14.32
N LEU A 176 -10.85 -9.80 -13.33
CA LEU A 176 -12.08 -9.12 -12.91
C LEU A 176 -12.81 -8.44 -14.07
N ARG A 177 -12.06 -7.95 -15.07
CA ARG A 177 -12.62 -7.28 -16.26
C ARG A 177 -13.45 -8.22 -17.15
N LEU A 178 -13.33 -9.53 -16.95
CA LEU A 178 -14.02 -10.56 -17.72
C LEU A 178 -15.38 -10.93 -17.11
N LEU A 179 -15.69 -10.45 -15.90
CA LEU A 179 -16.97 -10.71 -15.24
C LEU A 179 -18.09 -9.87 -15.85
N SER A 180 -19.27 -10.47 -16.04
CA SER A 180 -20.48 -9.71 -16.37
C SER A 180 -20.89 -8.88 -15.15
N GLY A 181 -20.64 -7.57 -15.17
CA GLY A 181 -20.85 -6.67 -14.03
C GLY A 181 -19.59 -5.92 -13.58
N PHE A 182 -18.47 -6.06 -14.30
CA PHE A 182 -17.25 -5.30 -14.00
C PHE A 182 -17.52 -3.79 -13.98
N GLY A 183 -17.27 -3.16 -12.82
CA GLY A 183 -17.44 -1.73 -12.60
C GLY A 183 -18.81 -1.31 -12.04
N THR A 184 -19.80 -2.21 -11.99
CA THR A 184 -21.07 -1.99 -11.28
C THR A 184 -21.12 -2.69 -9.93
N ILE A 185 -20.23 -3.66 -9.73
CA ILE A 185 -20.19 -4.54 -8.58
C ILE A 185 -18.98 -4.19 -7.70
N ASP A 186 -19.19 -4.09 -6.38
CA ASP A 186 -18.14 -3.87 -5.39
C ASP A 186 -17.50 -5.20 -4.99
N TYR A 187 -16.33 -5.51 -5.57
CA TYR A 187 -15.62 -6.76 -5.31
C TYR A 187 -14.67 -6.67 -4.10
N HIS A 188 -14.59 -5.52 -3.42
CA HIS A 188 -13.64 -5.30 -2.33
C HIS A 188 -13.91 -6.25 -1.16
N ASP A 189 -15.19 -6.44 -0.82
CA ASP A 189 -15.63 -7.36 0.24
C ASP A 189 -15.28 -8.83 -0.06
N VAL A 190 -15.14 -9.19 -1.34
CA VAL A 190 -14.78 -10.55 -1.77
C VAL A 190 -13.30 -10.85 -1.56
N PHE A 191 -12.40 -9.88 -1.63
CA PHE A 191 -10.96 -10.15 -1.53
C PHE A 191 -10.36 -9.70 -0.19
N TYR A 192 -10.93 -8.65 0.40
CA TYR A 192 -10.35 -7.98 1.56
C TYR A 192 -11.30 -7.98 2.78
N GLY A 193 -12.62 -7.98 2.54
CA GLY A 193 -13.66 -8.06 3.57
C GLY A 193 -13.74 -6.84 4.51
N ASN A 194 -14.68 -6.86 5.47
CA ASN A 194 -14.97 -5.76 6.42
C ASN A 194 -14.12 -5.77 7.72
N TRP A 195 -12.96 -6.42 7.72
CA TRP A 195 -12.26 -6.80 8.95
C TRP A 195 -11.67 -5.57 9.68
N ARG A 196 -12.03 -5.37 10.95
CA ARG A 196 -11.46 -4.31 11.81
C ARG A 196 -10.33 -4.85 12.66
N TYR A 197 -9.12 -4.35 12.46
CA TYR A 197 -8.04 -4.54 13.42
C TYR A 197 -8.25 -3.60 14.60
N ASP A 198 -8.51 -4.17 15.77
CA ASP A 198 -8.68 -3.40 17.00
C ASP A 198 -7.31 -3.20 17.66
N SER A 199 -6.90 -1.94 17.76
CA SER A 199 -5.59 -1.56 18.29
C SER A 199 -5.45 -1.82 19.79
N ASP A 200 -6.54 -1.89 20.54
CA ASP A 200 -6.55 -2.08 21.99
C ASP A 200 -6.41 -3.57 22.33
N TYR A 201 -7.03 -4.44 21.52
CA TYR A 201 -7.00 -5.89 21.70
C TYR A 201 -5.93 -6.60 20.85
N LYS A 202 -5.22 -5.87 19.97
CA LYS A 202 -4.17 -6.38 19.06
C LYS A 202 -4.63 -7.59 18.23
N MET A 203 -5.91 -7.65 17.91
CA MET A 203 -6.53 -8.76 17.20
C MET A 203 -7.59 -8.24 16.24
N VAL A 204 -7.95 -9.06 15.25
CA VAL A 204 -9.11 -8.74 14.41
C VAL A 204 -10.34 -8.96 15.25
N THR A 205 -11.11 -7.91 15.47
CA THR A 205 -12.36 -8.01 16.21
C THR A 205 -13.42 -7.22 15.47
N ILE A 206 -14.50 -7.94 15.17
CA ILE A 206 -15.84 -7.44 14.84
C ILE A 206 -16.15 -7.40 13.34
N ASP A 207 -17.05 -8.32 12.97
CA ASP A 207 -17.96 -8.21 11.84
C ASP A 207 -19.34 -7.76 12.36
N THR A 208 -20.11 -7.03 11.56
CA THR A 208 -21.53 -6.75 11.85
C THR A 208 -22.30 -7.36 10.71
N ASP A 209 -23.04 -8.42 11.00
CA ASP A 209 -23.77 -9.15 9.97
C ASP A 209 -24.94 -8.34 9.40
N GLU A 210 -25.59 -8.90 8.38
CA GLU A 210 -26.76 -8.33 7.71
C GLU A 210 -27.99 -8.12 8.62
N TYR A 211 -27.97 -8.65 9.85
CA TYR A 211 -29.00 -8.49 10.87
C TYR A 211 -28.62 -7.45 11.94
N GLY A 212 -27.44 -6.84 11.82
CA GLY A 212 -26.92 -5.88 12.79
C GLY A 212 -26.25 -6.52 14.01
N GLU A 213 -26.01 -7.83 13.98
CA GLU A 213 -25.35 -8.54 15.08
C GLU A 213 -23.83 -8.48 14.93
N THR A 214 -23.19 -8.06 16.01
CA THR A 214 -21.74 -7.94 16.11
C THR A 214 -21.14 -9.31 16.40
N VAL A 215 -20.55 -9.95 15.38
CA VAL A 215 -19.84 -11.23 15.56
C VAL A 215 -18.40 -10.97 15.98
N GLN A 216 -18.07 -11.33 17.22
CA GLN A 216 -16.72 -11.21 17.78
C GLN A 216 -15.96 -12.52 17.56
N TYR A 217 -15.10 -12.56 16.53
CA TYR A 217 -14.21 -13.71 16.30
C TYR A 217 -13.04 -13.69 17.30
N VAL A 218 -13.22 -14.33 18.45
CA VAL A 218 -12.12 -14.64 19.37
C VAL A 218 -11.38 -15.88 18.84
N SER A 219 -10.59 -15.72 17.77
CA SER A 219 -9.52 -16.67 17.47
C SER A 219 -8.19 -15.96 17.68
N SER A 220 -7.56 -16.26 18.81
CA SER A 220 -6.16 -15.92 19.07
C SER A 220 -5.33 -16.26 17.84
N THR A 221 -4.56 -15.28 17.35
CA THR A 221 -3.63 -15.34 16.20
C THR A 221 -4.25 -15.35 14.80
N GLY A 222 -4.77 -14.20 14.37
CA GLY A 222 -4.86 -13.89 12.93
C GLY A 222 -3.49 -13.50 12.35
N PRO A 223 -3.28 -13.63 11.03
CA PRO A 223 -2.01 -13.35 10.35
C PRO A 223 -1.51 -11.90 10.45
N GLN A 224 -2.33 -10.97 10.95
CA GLN A 224 -1.98 -9.55 11.15
C GLN A 224 -1.02 -9.29 12.32
N ALA A 225 -0.90 -10.22 13.28
CA ALA A 225 0.05 -10.06 14.40
C ALA A 225 1.51 -9.97 13.89
N ALA A 226 1.88 -10.78 12.90
CA ALA A 226 3.26 -10.86 12.44
C ALA A 226 3.76 -9.59 11.70
N PHE A 227 2.90 -8.94 10.91
CA PHE A 227 3.29 -7.72 10.17
C PHE A 227 3.54 -6.53 11.09
N ARG A 228 2.63 -6.29 12.05
CA ARG A 228 2.74 -5.13 12.94
C ARG A 228 3.94 -5.29 13.86
N ASP A 229 4.15 -6.52 14.36
CA ASP A 229 5.33 -6.86 15.15
C ASP A 229 6.62 -6.67 14.34
N ASP A 230 6.64 -7.02 13.04
CA ASP A 230 7.76 -6.75 12.14
C ASP A 230 8.02 -5.25 11.95
N LEU A 231 6.96 -4.46 11.75
CA LEU A 231 7.07 -3.01 11.58
C LEU A 231 7.57 -2.33 12.86
N ASP A 232 6.99 -2.66 14.01
CA ASP A 232 7.40 -2.14 15.31
C ASP A 232 8.87 -2.49 15.61
N ALA A 233 9.29 -3.73 15.33
CA ALA A 233 10.68 -4.17 15.50
C ALA A 233 11.65 -3.38 14.59
N VAL A 234 11.29 -3.13 13.33
CA VAL A 234 12.13 -2.35 12.42
C VAL A 234 12.21 -0.89 12.85
N ILE A 235 11.11 -0.30 13.30
CA ILE A 235 11.09 1.08 13.81
C ILE A 235 11.98 1.22 15.04
N GLU A 236 11.89 0.28 15.99
CA GLU A 236 12.75 0.26 17.16
C GLU A 236 14.23 0.18 16.75
N GLU A 237 14.57 -0.71 15.82
CA GLU A 237 15.92 -0.86 15.27
C GLU A 237 16.44 0.45 14.67
N LEU A 238 15.62 1.14 13.87
CA LEU A 238 15.97 2.41 13.22
C LEU A 238 16.16 3.55 14.24
N ASN A 239 15.28 3.65 15.23
CA ASN A 239 15.40 4.65 16.29
C ASN A 239 16.69 4.43 17.11
N ASN A 240 17.02 3.18 17.43
CA ASN A 240 18.27 2.84 18.13
C ASN A 240 19.51 3.22 17.31
N ARG A 241 19.49 2.98 15.99
CA ARG A 241 20.56 3.41 15.08
C ARG A 241 20.70 4.93 15.02
N ARG A 242 19.60 5.67 14.91
CA ARG A 242 19.60 7.15 14.88
C ARG A 242 20.20 7.74 16.16
N LYS A 243 19.82 7.19 17.31
CA LYS A 243 20.40 7.54 18.61
C LYS A 243 21.91 7.27 18.64
N ALA A 244 22.36 6.12 18.15
CA ALA A 244 23.78 5.79 18.06
C ALA A 244 24.58 6.76 17.15
N CYS A 245 23.93 7.32 16.13
CA CYS A 245 24.51 8.35 15.26
C CYS A 245 24.37 9.79 15.79
N GLY A 246 23.84 10.00 16.99
CA GLY A 246 23.67 11.32 17.59
C GLY A 246 22.51 12.15 17.02
N ILE A 247 21.58 11.51 16.29
CA ILE A 247 20.36 12.16 15.78
C ILE A 247 19.27 12.01 16.83
N ASN A 248 19.18 12.97 17.76
CA ASN A 248 18.27 12.91 18.91
C ASN A 248 16.86 13.47 18.64
N ASP A 249 16.67 14.26 17.58
CA ASP A 249 15.45 15.06 17.36
C ASP A 249 14.42 14.45 16.39
N VAL A 250 14.63 13.22 15.91
CA VAL A 250 13.73 12.57 14.94
C VAL A 250 13.37 11.15 15.39
N ASN A 251 12.61 11.06 16.48
CA ASN A 251 11.82 9.85 16.71
C ASN A 251 10.84 9.72 15.54
N LEU A 252 10.80 8.56 14.89
CA LEU A 252 9.77 8.27 13.91
C LEU A 252 8.40 8.43 14.58
N ILE A 253 7.60 9.38 14.10
CA ILE A 253 6.28 9.67 14.66
C ILE A 253 5.28 8.71 14.05
N PHE A 254 4.58 7.98 14.93
CA PHE A 254 3.47 7.10 14.57
C PHE A 254 2.20 7.94 14.37
N LYS A 255 1.56 7.81 13.21
CA LYS A 255 0.20 8.31 12.99
C LYS A 255 -0.67 7.11 12.62
N ALA A 256 -1.55 6.75 13.56
CA ALA A 256 -2.64 5.81 13.34
C ALA A 256 -3.81 6.50 12.66
#